data_AF-A0A833SGX0-F1
#
_entry.id   AF-A0A833SGX0-F1
#
_cell.length_a   1.000
_cell.length_b   1.000
_cell.length_c   1.000
_cell.angle_alpha   90.00
_cell.angle_beta   90.00
_cell.angle_gamma   90.00
#
_symmetry.space_group_name_H-M   'P 1'
#
loop_
_entity.id
_entity.type
_entity.pdbx_description
1 polymer ?
#
loop_
_entity_poly.entity_id
_entity_poly.type
_entity_poly.pdbx_seq_one_letter_code
_entity_poly.pdbx_strand_id
1 'polypeptide(L)'
;MPKKGTANDNADAQHQQIAKPYEGNATKLSSNIKCDVSVMDLLTPATIELANYVVKRLKKEDPGVFVQIIDQNALHQALAVNHSPVPQGADADASAEAFRAWLINGARNVRPNSQVPRNSHFSLAFHQLTQGEAIDIVFGQWQQQKWNVLIRANRRGVNPIGEFAIVFWMAGTGLQRATFTTHQNVFG
;
A
#
# COMPACT_ATOMS: atom_id res chain seq x y z
N MET A 1 -11.02 -17.13 -46.15
CA MET A 1 -10.04 -17.10 -45.06
C MET A 1 -9.53 -15.68 -44.86
N PRO A 2 -9.87 -14.99 -43.75
CA PRO A 2 -9.15 -13.81 -43.31
C PRO A 2 -8.18 -14.15 -42.17
N LYS A 3 -7.09 -13.38 -42.12
CA LYS A 3 -5.89 -13.61 -41.32
C LYS A 3 -6.12 -13.47 -39.82
N LYS A 4 -5.44 -14.36 -39.10
CA LYS A 4 -5.16 -14.40 -37.66
C LYS A 4 -4.67 -13.03 -37.17
N GLY A 5 -5.57 -12.26 -36.58
CA GLY A 5 -5.21 -11.15 -35.69
C GLY A 5 -5.09 -11.73 -34.28
N THR A 6 -3.88 -11.88 -33.78
CA THR A 6 -3.61 -12.19 -32.37
C THR A 6 -4.23 -11.09 -31.52
N ALA A 7 -5.33 -11.41 -30.86
CA ALA A 7 -5.82 -10.62 -29.75
C ALA A 7 -4.70 -10.54 -28.72
N ASN A 8 -4.29 -9.33 -28.39
CA ASN A 8 -3.42 -9.06 -27.25
C ASN A 8 -4.12 -9.56 -25.99
N ASP A 9 -3.71 -10.73 -25.53
CA ASP A 9 -3.80 -11.12 -24.13
C ASP A 9 -3.06 -10.06 -23.30
N ASN A 10 -3.70 -9.58 -22.22
CA ASN A 10 -3.22 -8.66 -21.17
C ASN A 10 -3.80 -7.23 -21.24
N ALA A 11 -4.93 -6.99 -20.57
CA ALA A 11 -5.20 -5.75 -19.84
C ALA A 11 -6.43 -5.82 -18.89
N ASP A 12 -6.81 -7.01 -18.41
CA ASP A 12 -7.84 -7.10 -17.37
C ASP A 12 -7.15 -6.91 -16.01
N ALA A 13 -7.44 -5.77 -15.37
CA ALA A 13 -7.01 -5.45 -14.03
C ALA A 13 -7.55 -6.50 -13.05
N GLN A 14 -6.68 -7.20 -12.32
CA GLN A 14 -7.11 -8.20 -11.34
C GLN A 14 -6.71 -7.73 -9.94
N HIS A 15 -7.68 -7.23 -9.16
CA HIS A 15 -7.54 -7.22 -7.70
C HIS A 15 -7.52 -8.68 -7.25
N GLN A 16 -6.33 -9.20 -6.93
CA GLN A 16 -6.18 -10.56 -6.44
C GLN A 16 -5.91 -10.49 -4.94
N GLN A 17 -6.76 -11.13 -4.13
CA GLN A 17 -6.30 -11.59 -2.82
C GLN A 17 -5.23 -12.66 -3.05
N ILE A 18 -4.13 -12.63 -2.30
CA ILE A 18 -3.12 -13.69 -2.39
C ILE A 18 -3.82 -15.02 -2.02
N ALA A 19 -3.96 -15.91 -3.01
CA ALA A 19 -4.78 -17.12 -2.89
C ALA A 19 -4.24 -18.13 -1.86
N LYS A 20 -2.95 -18.07 -1.52
CA LYS A 20 -2.33 -18.86 -0.45
C LYS A 20 -1.17 -18.08 0.17
N PRO A 21 -1.07 -17.99 1.52
CA PRO A 21 0.12 -17.46 2.16
C PRO A 21 1.34 -18.21 1.64
N TYR A 22 2.41 -17.48 1.30
CA TYR A 22 3.65 -18.12 0.89
C TYR A 22 4.34 -18.59 2.17
N GLU A 23 4.05 -19.83 2.58
CA GLU A 23 4.61 -20.58 3.72
C GLU A 23 5.46 -19.77 4.73
N GLY A 24 4.83 -19.46 5.87
CA GLY A 24 5.49 -18.93 7.07
C GLY A 24 5.36 -17.42 7.27
N ASN A 25 5.38 -16.98 8.52
CA ASN A 25 5.59 -15.57 8.86
C ASN A 25 6.93 -15.14 8.27
N ALA A 26 6.92 -14.47 7.12
CA ALA A 26 8.14 -14.02 6.47
C ALA A 26 8.82 -12.98 7.35
N THR A 27 9.90 -13.37 8.03
CA THR A 27 10.68 -12.47 8.89
C THR A 27 11.86 -11.84 8.15
N LYS A 28 12.08 -12.20 6.89
CA LYS A 28 13.23 -11.75 6.09
C LYS A 28 12.80 -11.37 4.67
N LEU A 29 13.29 -10.24 4.20
CA LEU A 29 13.20 -9.88 2.79
C LEU A 29 14.04 -10.82 1.94
N SER A 30 13.60 -11.05 0.71
CA SER A 30 14.35 -11.75 -0.32
C SER A 30 15.70 -11.07 -0.53
N SER A 31 16.75 -11.85 -0.81
CA SER A 31 18.07 -11.34 -1.19
C SER A 31 18.06 -10.47 -2.46
N ASN A 32 16.96 -10.52 -3.23
CA ASN A 32 16.74 -9.68 -4.40
C ASN A 32 16.16 -8.28 -4.07
N ILE A 33 15.82 -8.02 -2.81
CA ILE A 33 15.32 -6.73 -2.36
C ILE A 33 16.42 -6.05 -1.53
N LYS A 34 16.92 -4.93 -2.04
CA LYS A 34 17.73 -4.02 -1.22
C LYS A 34 16.79 -3.18 -0.37
N CYS A 35 17.07 -3.08 0.92
CA CYS A 35 16.28 -2.29 1.85
C CYS A 35 17.25 -1.54 2.77
N ASP A 36 17.03 -0.25 2.97
CA ASP A 36 17.80 0.52 3.94
C ASP A 36 17.50 0.02 5.36
N VAL A 37 18.50 0.02 6.24
CA VAL A 37 18.37 -0.51 7.61
C VAL A 37 17.23 0.20 8.36
N SER A 38 17.14 1.53 8.22
CA SER A 38 16.08 2.34 8.83
C SER A 38 14.68 2.01 8.31
N VAL A 39 14.56 1.43 7.12
CA VAL A 39 13.29 0.98 6.55
C VAL A 39 12.97 -0.43 7.01
N MET A 40 13.97 -1.30 7.08
CA MET A 40 13.82 -2.70 7.50
C MET A 40 13.19 -2.81 8.90
N ASP A 41 13.60 -1.95 9.83
CA ASP A 41 13.07 -1.93 11.21
C ASP A 41 11.59 -1.54 11.29
N LEU A 42 11.02 -0.97 10.22
CA LEU A 42 9.62 -0.55 10.14
C LEU A 42 8.71 -1.61 9.51
N LEU A 43 9.27 -2.66 8.88
CA LEU A 43 8.47 -3.62 8.13
C LEU A 43 7.87 -4.68 9.04
N THR A 44 6.54 -4.80 9.01
CA THR A 44 5.86 -5.95 9.61
C THR A 44 6.10 -7.21 8.78
N PRO A 45 5.98 -8.41 9.40
CA PRO A 45 6.06 -9.67 8.67
C PRO A 45 5.11 -9.76 7.46
N ALA A 46 3.91 -9.17 7.56
CA ALA A 46 2.94 -9.15 6.45
C ALA A 46 3.44 -8.28 5.28
N THR A 47 4.05 -7.13 5.56
CA THR A 47 4.64 -6.27 4.51
C THR A 47 5.86 -6.93 3.88
N ILE A 48 6.67 -7.65 4.66
CA ILE A 48 7.80 -8.46 4.15
C ILE A 48 7.28 -9.57 3.22
N GLU A 49 6.23 -10.28 3.62
CA GLU A 49 5.61 -11.33 2.79
C GLU A 49 5.12 -10.75 1.45
N LEU A 50 4.41 -9.61 1.49
CA LEU A 50 3.98 -8.89 0.29
C LEU A 50 5.16 -8.49 -0.59
N ALA A 51 6.19 -7.89 -0.01
CA ALA A 51 7.37 -7.45 -0.74
C ALA A 51 8.05 -8.63 -1.47
N ASN A 52 8.20 -9.76 -0.78
CA ASN A 52 8.77 -10.99 -1.34
C ASN A 52 7.90 -11.62 -2.43
N TYR A 53 6.58 -11.50 -2.33
CA TYR A 53 5.64 -11.96 -3.35
C TYR A 53 5.67 -11.04 -4.59
N VAL A 54 5.73 -9.73 -4.38
CA VAL A 54 5.72 -8.72 -5.44
C VAL A 54 7.02 -8.74 -6.24
N VAL A 55 8.18 -8.84 -5.58
CA VAL A 55 9.48 -8.79 -6.28
C VAL A 55 9.62 -9.87 -7.35
N LYS A 56 9.02 -11.05 -7.14
CA LYS A 56 9.01 -12.15 -8.13
C LYS A 56 8.25 -11.80 -9.42
N ARG A 57 7.37 -10.80 -9.37
CA ARG A 57 6.51 -10.36 -10.48
C ARG A 57 6.92 -9.02 -11.09
N LEU A 58 7.81 -8.28 -10.45
CA LEU A 58 8.26 -6.98 -10.96
C LEU A 58 9.07 -7.16 -12.25
N LYS A 59 8.73 -6.38 -13.27
CA LYS A 59 9.59 -6.19 -14.43
C LYS A 59 10.59 -5.06 -14.13
N LYS A 60 11.53 -4.87 -15.05
CA LYS A 60 12.54 -3.82 -14.93
C LYS A 60 11.84 -2.46 -14.84
N GLU A 61 12.25 -1.60 -13.90
CA GLU A 61 11.78 -0.22 -13.74
C GLU A 61 10.32 -0.03 -13.26
N ASP A 62 9.59 -1.11 -12.98
CA ASP A 62 8.23 -1.02 -12.42
C ASP A 62 8.26 -0.63 -10.93
N PRO A 63 7.68 0.53 -10.53
CA PRO A 63 7.40 0.80 -9.14
C PRO A 63 6.27 -0.06 -8.55
N GLY A 64 6.34 -0.24 -7.24
CA GLY A 64 5.25 -0.67 -6.38
C GLY A 64 5.08 0.25 -5.18
N VAL A 65 3.85 0.39 -4.71
CA VAL A 65 3.46 1.19 -3.54
C VAL A 65 2.87 0.25 -2.50
N PHE A 66 3.35 0.33 -1.28
CA PHE A 66 2.92 -0.50 -0.17
C PHE A 66 2.38 0.41 0.93
N VAL A 67 1.29 -0.01 1.58
CA VAL A 67 0.74 0.67 2.74
C VAL A 67 0.71 -0.31 3.89
N GLN A 68 1.20 0.13 5.05
CA GLN A 68 1.14 -0.59 6.30
C GLN A 68 0.42 0.26 7.35
N ILE A 69 -0.68 -0.23 7.90
CA ILE A 69 -1.29 0.31 9.12
C ILE A 69 -0.42 -0.16 10.30
N ILE A 70 0.09 0.77 11.09
CA ILE A 70 0.96 0.51 12.24
C ILE A 70 0.24 0.67 13.58
N ASP A 71 -0.86 1.41 13.61
CA ASP A 71 -1.70 1.61 14.78
C ASP A 71 -3.16 1.81 14.36
N GLN A 72 -3.99 0.79 14.57
CA GLN A 72 -5.42 0.84 14.22
C GLN A 72 -6.22 1.74 15.14
N ASN A 73 -5.81 1.91 16.40
CA ASN A 73 -6.51 2.80 17.33
C ASN A 73 -6.26 4.26 16.94
N ALA A 74 -5.01 4.60 16.59
CA ALA A 74 -4.70 5.91 16.03
C ALA A 74 -5.41 6.15 14.71
N LEU A 75 -5.48 5.14 13.81
CA LEU A 75 -6.28 5.24 12.58
C LEU A 75 -7.75 5.50 12.90
N HIS A 76 -8.34 4.73 13.81
CA HIS A 76 -9.72 4.87 14.23
C HIS A 76 -10.03 6.29 14.71
N GLN A 77 -9.18 6.85 15.57
CA GLN A 77 -9.30 8.23 16.02
C GLN A 77 -9.11 9.23 14.86
N ALA A 78 -8.19 8.98 13.94
CA ALA A 78 -7.96 9.81 12.76
C ALA A 78 -9.21 9.90 11.88
N LEU A 79 -9.94 8.80 11.69
CA LEU A 79 -11.15 8.78 10.87
C LEU A 79 -12.33 9.54 11.52
N ALA A 80 -12.28 9.82 12.82
CA ALA A 80 -13.25 10.68 13.50
C ALA A 80 -13.08 12.17 13.16
N VAL A 81 -11.92 12.56 12.61
CA VAL A 81 -11.61 13.95 12.26
C VAL A 81 -12.39 14.38 11.02
N ASN A 82 -12.88 15.62 11.03
CA ASN A 82 -13.58 16.22 9.90
C ASN A 82 -12.78 16.06 8.59
N HIS A 83 -13.51 15.89 7.49
CA HIS A 83 -12.97 15.65 6.15
C HIS A 83 -12.20 14.35 5.97
N SER A 84 -12.30 13.40 6.92
CA SER A 84 -11.81 12.04 6.72
C SER A 84 -12.32 11.44 5.39
N PRO A 85 -11.48 10.72 4.63
CA PRO A 85 -11.87 10.11 3.35
C PRO A 85 -12.97 9.05 3.51
N VAL A 86 -13.05 8.43 4.69
CA VAL A 86 -14.07 7.45 5.04
C VAL A 86 -14.60 7.71 6.45
N PRO A 87 -15.86 7.37 6.72
CA PRO A 87 -16.39 7.43 8.08
C PRO A 87 -15.60 6.52 9.04
N GLN A 88 -15.49 6.95 10.30
CA GLN A 88 -15.02 6.08 11.38
C GLN A 88 -15.96 4.87 11.53
N GLY A 89 -15.38 3.68 11.65
CA GLY A 89 -16.13 2.45 11.94
C GLY A 89 -16.64 2.39 13.37
N ALA A 90 -17.40 1.34 13.71
CA ALA A 90 -17.86 1.10 15.08
C ALA A 90 -16.69 0.82 16.06
N ASP A 91 -15.59 0.27 15.53
CA ASP A 91 -14.36 -0.05 16.25
C ASP A 91 -13.13 0.13 15.33
N ALA A 92 -11.95 -0.19 15.88
CA ALA A 92 -10.67 -0.04 15.19
C ALA A 92 -10.49 -0.99 14.01
N ASP A 93 -11.06 -2.19 14.07
CA ASP A 93 -10.98 -3.19 12.99
C ASP A 93 -11.86 -2.80 11.80
N ALA A 94 -13.10 -2.41 12.06
CA ALA A 94 -14.02 -1.90 11.05
C ALA A 94 -13.45 -0.65 10.36
N SER A 95 -12.75 0.19 11.13
CA SER A 95 -12.06 1.38 10.62
C SER A 95 -10.90 1.03 9.69
N ALA A 96 -10.08 0.05 10.08
CA ALA A 96 -8.98 -0.43 9.25
C ALA A 96 -9.48 -1.06 7.94
N GLU A 97 -10.57 -1.84 8.01
CA GLU A 97 -11.20 -2.43 6.83
C GLU A 97 -11.75 -1.37 5.87
N ALA A 98 -12.50 -0.39 6.39
CA ALA A 98 -13.03 0.71 5.60
C ALA A 98 -11.93 1.55 4.95
N PHE A 99 -10.86 1.86 5.70
CA PHE A 99 -9.71 2.59 5.19
C PHE A 99 -9.00 1.82 4.07
N ARG A 100 -8.76 0.51 4.25
CA ARG A 100 -8.17 -0.35 3.21
C ARG A 100 -9.03 -0.42 1.96
N ALA A 101 -10.35 -0.55 2.12
CA ALA A 101 -11.29 -0.55 0.99
C ALA A 101 -11.24 0.77 0.22
N TRP A 102 -11.13 1.91 0.93
CA TRP A 102 -10.93 3.20 0.30
C TRP A 102 -9.59 3.31 -0.44
N LEU A 103 -8.48 2.83 0.12
CA LEU A 103 -7.18 2.82 -0.58
C LEU A 103 -7.28 2.05 -1.91
N ILE A 104 -7.89 0.87 -1.89
CA ILE A 104 -8.11 0.02 -3.08
C ILE A 104 -9.01 0.74 -4.09
N ASN A 105 -10.09 1.36 -3.63
CA ASN A 105 -11.03 2.06 -4.50
C ASN A 105 -10.41 3.32 -5.13
N GLY A 106 -9.63 4.08 -4.35
CA GLY A 106 -8.92 5.27 -4.83
C GLY A 106 -7.88 4.96 -5.90
N ALA A 107 -7.33 3.74 -5.92
CA ALA A 107 -6.37 3.31 -6.93
C ALA A 107 -7.01 2.72 -8.20
N ARG A 108 -8.36 2.62 -8.30
CA ARG A 108 -9.04 1.94 -9.42
C ARG A 108 -8.78 2.57 -10.80
N ASN A 109 -8.50 3.87 -10.85
CA ASN A 109 -8.32 4.60 -12.12
C ASN A 109 -7.03 4.20 -12.86
N VAL A 110 -6.06 3.61 -12.17
CA VAL A 110 -4.78 3.18 -12.74
C VAL A 110 -4.65 1.67 -12.91
N ARG A 111 -5.78 0.93 -12.78
CA ARG A 111 -5.87 -0.53 -13.00
C ARG A 111 -4.73 -1.35 -12.36
N PRO A 112 -4.33 -1.06 -11.12
CA PRO A 112 -3.09 -1.58 -10.58
C PRO A 112 -3.24 -3.06 -10.21
N ASN A 113 -2.17 -3.83 -10.36
CA ASN A 113 -2.12 -5.15 -9.75
C ASN A 113 -1.95 -4.96 -8.24
N SER A 114 -3.07 -5.01 -7.53
CA SER A 114 -3.12 -4.87 -6.08
C SER A 114 -3.15 -6.23 -5.39
N GLN A 115 -2.46 -6.34 -4.26
CA GLN A 115 -2.31 -7.56 -3.47
C GLN A 115 -2.54 -7.24 -2.00
N VAL A 116 -3.37 -8.07 -1.35
CA VAL A 116 -3.62 -8.02 0.09
C VAL A 116 -3.38 -9.42 0.66
N PRO A 117 -2.64 -9.56 1.78
CA PRO A 117 -2.53 -10.84 2.46
C PRO A 117 -3.90 -11.23 3.02
N ARG A 118 -4.32 -12.48 2.82
CA ARG A 118 -5.69 -12.94 3.12
C ARG A 118 -6.14 -12.67 4.56
N ASN A 119 -5.20 -12.66 5.51
CA ASN A 119 -5.46 -12.44 6.94
C ASN A 119 -4.85 -11.12 7.46
N SER A 120 -4.54 -10.16 6.59
CA SER A 120 -3.97 -8.88 7.02
C SER A 120 -4.88 -7.72 6.64
N HIS A 121 -5.45 -7.06 7.66
CA HIS A 121 -6.05 -5.74 7.52
C HIS A 121 -5.00 -4.62 7.49
N PHE A 122 -3.74 -4.96 7.76
CA PHE A 122 -2.68 -3.99 8.00
C PHE A 122 -1.85 -3.69 6.77
N SER A 123 -1.72 -4.61 5.81
CA SER A 123 -0.80 -4.43 4.69
C SER A 123 -1.50 -4.54 3.34
N LEU A 124 -1.12 -3.66 2.41
CA LEU A 124 -1.62 -3.57 1.04
C LEU A 124 -0.46 -3.24 0.11
N ALA A 125 -0.42 -3.86 -1.06
CA ALA A 125 0.56 -3.56 -2.10
C ALA A 125 -0.13 -3.28 -3.43
N PHE A 126 0.42 -2.35 -4.20
CA PHE A 126 0.14 -2.12 -5.62
C PHE A 126 1.47 -2.25 -6.36
N HIS A 127 1.50 -2.97 -7.48
CA HIS A 127 2.75 -3.25 -8.19
C HIS A 127 2.57 -3.27 -9.71
N GLN A 128 3.69 -3.33 -10.43
CA GLN A 128 3.71 -3.20 -11.89
C GLN A 128 3.07 -1.88 -12.35
N LEU A 129 3.34 -0.82 -11.60
CA LEU A 129 2.90 0.53 -11.91
C LEU A 129 3.95 1.21 -12.77
N THR A 130 3.56 2.25 -13.50
CA THR A 130 4.46 3.30 -13.95
C THR A 130 4.72 4.28 -12.81
N GLN A 131 5.80 5.08 -12.91
CA GLN A 131 6.09 6.13 -11.93
C GLN A 131 4.96 7.16 -11.83
N GLY A 132 4.33 7.53 -12.96
CA GLY A 132 3.20 8.45 -12.98
C GLY A 132 1.99 7.90 -12.23
N GLU A 133 1.65 6.62 -12.43
CA GLU A 133 0.54 5.97 -11.72
C GLU A 133 0.79 5.86 -10.22
N ALA A 134 2.00 5.51 -9.82
CA ALA A 134 2.36 5.41 -8.42
C ALA A 134 2.28 6.78 -7.71
N ILE A 135 2.71 7.86 -8.37
CA ILE A 135 2.57 9.24 -7.88
C ILE A 135 1.10 9.65 -7.81
N ASP A 136 0.31 9.36 -8.84
CA ASP A 136 -1.12 9.71 -8.88
C ASP A 136 -1.91 9.01 -7.76
N ILE A 137 -1.66 7.71 -7.51
CA ILE A 137 -2.27 6.99 -6.38
C ILE A 137 -1.98 7.74 -5.06
N VAL A 138 -0.71 8.00 -4.76
CA VAL A 138 -0.30 8.50 -3.45
C VAL A 138 -0.70 9.96 -3.24
N PHE A 139 -0.46 10.82 -4.23
CA PHE A 139 -0.62 12.27 -4.10
C PHE A 139 -1.89 12.81 -4.78
N GLY A 140 -2.37 12.15 -5.83
CA GLY A 140 -3.60 12.53 -6.53
C GLY A 140 -4.87 11.97 -5.86
N GLN A 141 -4.83 10.71 -5.40
CA GLN A 141 -6.02 10.00 -4.91
C GLN A 141 -6.07 9.89 -3.39
N TRP A 142 -4.97 9.49 -2.75
CA TRP A 142 -4.95 9.22 -1.30
C TRP A 142 -4.68 10.46 -0.44
N GLN A 143 -3.95 11.45 -0.94
CA GLN A 143 -3.63 12.62 -0.14
C GLN A 143 -4.87 13.51 0.07
N GLN A 144 -5.43 13.48 1.28
CA GLN A 144 -6.57 14.30 1.66
C GLN A 144 -6.11 15.56 2.39
N GLN A 145 -5.79 16.62 1.64
CA GLN A 145 -5.14 17.83 2.19
C GLN A 145 -5.85 18.42 3.41
N LYS A 146 -7.19 18.53 3.37
CA LYS A 146 -7.98 19.11 4.48
C LYS A 146 -7.92 18.23 5.74
N TRP A 147 -8.03 16.91 5.57
CA TRP A 147 -7.93 15.96 6.67
C TRP A 147 -6.52 15.94 7.27
N ASN A 148 -5.49 15.89 6.43
CA ASN A 148 -4.09 15.89 6.84
C ASN A 148 -3.73 17.14 7.67
N VAL A 149 -4.23 18.33 7.30
CA VAL A 149 -4.02 19.57 8.07
C VAL A 149 -4.61 19.45 9.47
N LEU A 150 -5.81 18.88 9.59
CA LEU A 150 -6.48 18.71 10.88
C LEU A 150 -5.82 17.66 11.76
N ILE A 151 -5.37 16.54 11.18
CA ILE A 151 -4.55 15.53 11.89
C ILE A 151 -3.28 16.15 12.44
N ARG A 152 -2.54 16.93 11.61
CA ARG A 152 -1.31 17.61 12.04
C ARG A 152 -1.55 18.65 13.12
N ALA A 153 -2.67 19.37 13.06
CA ALA A 153 -3.06 20.30 14.12
C ALA A 153 -3.37 19.55 15.42
N ASN A 154 -4.05 18.40 15.33
CA ASN A 154 -4.34 17.55 16.48
C ASN A 154 -3.08 16.99 17.16
N ARG A 155 -2.01 16.67 16.41
CA ARG A 155 -0.72 16.21 16.96
C ARG A 155 -0.06 17.17 17.96
N ARG A 156 -0.45 18.46 17.96
CA ARG A 156 0.05 19.47 18.91
C ARG A 156 -0.91 19.74 20.07
N GLY A 157 -2.05 19.05 20.09
CA GLY A 157 -3.09 19.19 21.10
C GLY A 157 -2.87 18.31 22.33
N VAL A 158 -3.84 18.36 23.25
CA VAL A 158 -3.81 17.64 24.54
C VAL A 158 -3.88 16.11 24.37
N ASN A 159 -4.54 15.63 23.31
CA ASN A 159 -4.63 14.21 22.95
C ASN A 159 -4.20 14.02 21.49
N PRO A 160 -2.89 13.87 21.22
CA PRO A 160 -2.37 13.79 19.87
C PRO A 160 -2.64 12.42 19.22
N ILE A 161 -3.18 12.44 18.00
CA ILE A 161 -3.29 11.26 17.14
C ILE A 161 -1.89 10.86 16.66
N GLY A 162 -1.49 9.64 16.99
CA GLY A 162 -0.21 9.06 16.59
C GLY A 162 -0.09 8.82 15.08
N GLU A 163 1.09 8.37 14.64
CA GLU A 163 1.24 7.85 13.28
C GLU A 163 0.49 6.52 13.17
N PHE A 164 -0.34 6.38 12.15
CA PHE A 164 -1.22 5.22 12.01
C PHE A 164 -0.95 4.39 10.76
N ALA A 165 -0.31 4.96 9.74
CA ALA A 165 0.06 4.25 8.53
C ALA A 165 1.37 4.77 7.92
N ILE A 166 2.12 3.87 7.30
CA ILE A 166 3.36 4.15 6.55
C ILE A 166 3.14 3.73 5.10
N VAL A 167 3.61 4.57 4.17
CA VAL A 167 3.68 4.24 2.75
C VAL A 167 5.12 3.92 2.38
N PHE A 168 5.34 2.81 1.70
CA PHE A 168 6.65 2.42 1.19
C PHE A 168 6.64 2.34 -0.32
N TRP A 169 7.78 2.65 -0.92
CA TRP A 169 8.01 2.57 -2.34
C TRP A 169 8.96 1.43 -2.63
N MET A 170 8.66 0.67 -3.68
CA MET A 170 9.53 -0.37 -4.20
C MET A 170 9.86 -0.01 -5.64
N ALA A 171 11.11 0.29 -5.96
CA ALA A 171 11.54 0.54 -7.33
C ALA A 171 12.18 -0.72 -7.92
N GLY A 172 11.69 -1.19 -9.08
CA GLY A 172 12.34 -2.27 -9.83
C GLY A 172 13.73 -1.84 -10.35
N THR A 173 14.79 -2.54 -9.96
CA THR A 173 16.18 -2.26 -10.35
C THR A 173 16.75 -3.26 -11.36
N GLY A 174 15.94 -4.23 -11.77
CA GLY A 174 16.30 -5.30 -12.69
C GLY A 174 15.21 -6.37 -12.71
N LEU A 175 15.39 -7.40 -13.53
CA LEU A 175 14.47 -8.54 -13.53
C LEU A 175 14.44 -9.18 -12.13
N GLN A 176 13.26 -9.17 -11.49
CA GLN A 176 13.05 -9.68 -10.14
C GLN A 176 13.99 -9.07 -9.08
N ARG A 177 14.41 -7.82 -9.26
CA ARG A 177 15.25 -7.07 -8.31
C ARG A 177 14.59 -5.75 -7.98
N ALA A 178 14.63 -5.35 -6.71
CA ALA A 178 14.03 -4.11 -6.29
C ALA A 178 14.81 -3.42 -5.16
N THR A 179 14.58 -2.12 -5.02
CA THR A 179 14.99 -1.34 -3.85
C THR A 179 13.74 -0.85 -3.13
N PHE A 180 13.67 -1.11 -1.83
CA PHE A 180 12.59 -0.72 -0.95
C PHE A 180 13.00 0.52 -0.15
N THR A 181 12.20 1.58 -0.25
CA THR A 181 12.40 2.84 0.46
C THR A 181 11.11 3.24 1.18
N THR A 182 11.23 4.02 2.25
CA THR A 182 10.07 4.52 2.98
C THR A 182 9.69 5.93 2.53
N HIS A 183 8.40 6.24 2.59
CA HIS A 183 7.89 7.61 2.59
C HIS A 183 6.91 7.77 3.75
N GLN A 184 7.40 8.34 4.85
CA GLN A 184 6.57 8.63 6.01
C GLN A 184 5.58 9.78 5.71
N ASN A 185 4.41 9.77 6.37
CA ASN A 185 3.44 10.88 6.43
C ASN A 185 2.68 11.28 5.14
N VAL A 186 2.17 10.32 4.36
CA VAL A 186 1.18 10.64 3.29
C VAL A 186 -0.17 11.10 3.87
N PHE A 187 -0.57 10.57 5.03
CA PHE A 187 -1.90 10.74 5.61
C PHE A 187 -2.00 11.78 6.74
N GLY A 188 -1.01 12.68 6.84
CA GLY A 188 -0.94 13.70 7.89
C GLY A 188 0.25 13.49 8.79
#